data_AF-A0A7C8A676-F1
#
_entry.id   AF-A0A7C8A676-F1
#
_cell.length_a   1.000
_cell.length_b   1.000
_cell.length_c   1.000
_cell.angle_alpha   90.00
_cell.angle_beta   90.00
_cell.angle_gamma   90.00
#
_symmetry.space_group_name_H-M   'P 1'
#
loop_
_entity.id
_entity.type
_entity.pdbx_description
1 polymer ?
#
loop_
_entity_poly.entity_id
_entity_poly.type
_entity_poly.pdbx_seq_one_letter_code
_entity_poly.pdbx_strand_id
1 'polypeptide(L)'
;IVSRLEGLLKPQVDGFDLFMATFPAGTVTGAPKIRAMEIISKLESSPRGPYAGAVGYFGFNGNMDFCITIRTISIVENKLSIQVGAGIVYDSSPRKEYQETLKKAAAMFKAIERSKNDSDDR
;
A
#
# COMPACT_ATOMS: atom_id res chain seq x y z
N ILE A 1 -10.45 -11.88 5.33
CA ILE A 1 -9.95 -12.46 6.60
C ILE A 1 -9.14 -11.39 7.29
N VAL A 2 -9.28 -11.24 8.61
CA VAL A 2 -8.52 -10.27 9.42
C VAL A 2 -8.01 -10.98 10.66
N SER A 3 -6.77 -10.69 11.04
CA SER A 3 -6.18 -11.06 12.32
C SER A 3 -5.57 -9.81 12.94
N ARG A 4 -5.55 -9.73 14.27
CA ARG A 4 -4.95 -8.63 15.02
C ARG A 4 -3.81 -9.19 15.89
N LEU A 5 -2.67 -8.53 15.83
CA LEU A 5 -1.52 -8.81 16.68
C LEU A 5 -1.24 -7.57 17.53
N GLU A 6 -0.99 -7.78 18.81
CA GLU A 6 -0.71 -6.74 19.80
C GLU A 6 0.52 -7.14 20.62
N GLY A 7 1.22 -6.16 21.15
CA GLY A 7 2.41 -6.36 21.96
C GLY A 7 2.76 -5.12 22.76
N LEU A 8 3.53 -5.30 23.82
CA LEU A 8 4.05 -4.20 24.63
C LEU A 8 5.43 -3.79 24.11
N LEU A 9 5.63 -2.49 23.90
CA LEU A 9 6.93 -1.95 23.55
C LEU A 9 7.93 -2.14 24.70
N LYS A 10 9.20 -2.36 24.35
CA LYS A 10 10.28 -2.37 25.33
C LYS A 10 10.45 -0.98 25.94
N PRO A 11 10.97 -0.83 27.17
CA PRO A 11 11.10 0.47 27.82
C PRO A 11 11.95 1.50 27.05
N GLN A 12 12.86 1.06 26.18
CA GLN A 12 13.78 1.93 25.43
C GLN A 12 13.40 2.14 23.97
N VAL A 13 12.21 1.71 23.53
CA VAL A 13 11.77 1.88 22.13
C VAL A 13 10.50 2.73 22.07
N ASP A 14 10.39 3.53 21.01
CA ASP A 14 9.25 4.40 20.78
C ASP A 14 8.45 4.03 19.50
N GLY A 15 7.48 4.87 19.14
CA GLY A 15 6.68 4.67 17.94
C GLY A 15 7.48 4.75 16.64
N PHE A 16 8.56 5.54 16.59
CA PHE A 16 9.42 5.62 15.41
C PHE A 16 10.21 4.32 15.23
N ASP A 17 10.74 3.76 16.31
CA ASP A 17 11.42 2.46 16.28
C ASP A 17 10.47 1.35 15.82
N LEU A 18 9.24 1.33 16.35
CA LEU A 18 8.21 0.37 15.96
C LEU A 18 7.88 0.50 14.47
N PHE A 19 7.68 1.73 13.98
CA PHE A 19 7.40 1.98 12.58
C PHE A 19 8.54 1.46 11.69
N MET A 20 9.80 1.80 12.01
CA MET A 20 10.98 1.36 11.25
C MET A 20 11.15 -0.16 11.24
N ALA A 21 10.87 -0.83 12.36
CA ALA A 21 10.98 -2.29 12.46
C ALA A 21 9.90 -3.03 11.65
N THR A 22 8.70 -2.44 11.55
CA THR A 22 7.54 -3.09 10.92
C THR A 22 7.35 -2.69 9.46
N PHE A 23 7.84 -1.52 9.06
CA PHE A 23 7.75 -1.01 7.69
C PHE A 23 8.72 -1.72 6.72
N PRO A 24 8.38 -1.83 5.43
CA PRO A 24 7.03 -1.77 4.87
C PRO A 24 6.20 -3.01 5.27
N ALA A 25 4.88 -2.92 5.11
CA ALA A 25 3.97 -3.98 5.50
C ALA A 25 4.21 -5.28 4.71
N GLY A 26 4.13 -6.42 5.40
CA GLY A 26 4.32 -7.76 4.80
C GLY A 26 3.30 -8.10 3.72
N THR A 27 2.07 -7.57 3.82
CA THR A 27 0.96 -7.83 2.88
C THR A 27 1.18 -7.25 1.48
N VAL A 28 2.07 -6.27 1.34
CA VAL A 28 2.37 -5.57 0.07
C VAL A 28 3.79 -5.83 -0.43
N THR A 29 4.56 -6.63 0.33
CA THR A 29 5.90 -7.08 -0.02
C THR A 29 5.90 -8.59 -0.24
N GLY A 30 5.90 -9.37 0.84
CA GLY A 30 5.89 -10.83 0.83
C GLY A 30 6.70 -11.39 1.99
N ALA A 31 6.97 -12.70 1.93
CA ALA A 31 7.74 -13.42 2.93
C ALA A 31 8.74 -14.38 2.26
N PRO A 32 10.02 -14.39 2.66
CA PRO A 32 10.70 -13.47 3.59
C PRO A 32 10.78 -12.02 3.06
N LYS A 33 10.55 -11.01 3.92
CA LYS A 33 10.33 -9.60 3.51
C LYS A 33 11.43 -9.04 2.60
N ILE A 34 12.69 -9.15 3.03
CA ILE A 34 13.84 -8.60 2.28
C ILE A 34 13.94 -9.25 0.90
N ARG A 35 13.86 -10.58 0.84
CA ARG A 35 13.95 -11.32 -0.43
C ARG A 35 12.80 -10.98 -1.39
N ALA A 36 11.59 -10.84 -0.86
CA ALA A 36 10.43 -10.42 -1.65
C ALA A 36 10.63 -9.01 -2.24
N MET A 37 11.13 -8.06 -1.44
CA MET A 37 11.43 -6.69 -1.90
C MET A 37 12.52 -6.67 -2.99
N GLU A 38 13.56 -7.49 -2.89
CA GLU A 38 14.57 -7.59 -3.94
C GLU A 38 13.99 -8.11 -5.27
N ILE A 39 13.11 -9.10 -5.22
CA ILE A 39 12.44 -9.65 -6.42
C ILE A 39 11.54 -8.57 -7.02
N ILE A 40 10.72 -7.91 -6.20
CA ILE A 40 9.88 -6.79 -6.62
C ILE A 40 10.72 -5.72 -7.31
N SER A 41 11.82 -5.29 -6.69
CA SER A 41 12.70 -4.25 -7.24
C SER A 41 13.37 -4.65 -8.56
N LYS A 42 13.56 -5.95 -8.82
CA LYS A 42 14.09 -6.45 -10.10
C LYS A 42 13.03 -6.51 -11.20
N LEU A 43 11.76 -6.70 -10.83
CA LEU A 43 10.66 -6.88 -11.76
C LEU A 43 9.92 -5.58 -12.08
N GLU A 44 9.83 -4.66 -11.13
CA GLU A 44 9.18 -3.36 -11.34
C GLU A 44 10.16 -2.37 -12.01
N SER A 45 9.70 -1.71 -13.07
CA SER A 45 10.52 -0.79 -13.87
C SER A 45 10.77 0.57 -13.22
N SER A 46 10.08 0.88 -12.13
CA SER A 46 10.15 2.18 -11.45
C SER A 46 9.94 2.03 -9.95
N PRO A 47 10.43 2.99 -9.14
CA PRO A 47 10.09 3.06 -7.73
C PRO A 47 8.58 3.14 -7.52
N ARG A 48 8.08 2.55 -6.42
CA ARG A 48 6.64 2.55 -6.08
C ARG A 48 6.11 3.92 -5.65
N GLY A 49 6.99 4.87 -5.33
CA GLY A 49 6.60 6.17 -4.79
C GLY A 49 5.70 5.99 -3.57
N PRO A 50 4.50 6.61 -3.54
CA PRO A 50 3.60 6.47 -2.41
C PRO A 50 2.94 5.10 -2.31
N TYR A 51 2.90 4.26 -3.36
CA TYR A 51 2.23 2.95 -3.29
C TYR A 51 2.94 1.99 -2.33
N ALA A 52 2.16 1.27 -1.52
CA ALA A 52 2.66 0.35 -0.50
C ALA A 52 3.55 1.00 0.59
N GLY A 53 3.54 2.33 0.66
CA GLY A 53 4.06 3.12 1.77
C GLY A 53 3.07 3.23 2.92
N ALA A 54 3.15 4.34 3.66
CA ALA A 54 2.27 4.61 4.79
C ALA A 54 1.84 6.08 4.83
N VAL A 55 0.61 6.32 5.28
CA VAL A 55 0.06 7.65 5.59
C VAL A 55 -0.52 7.60 7.00
N GLY A 56 -0.21 8.60 7.81
CA GLY A 56 -0.55 8.59 9.22
C GLY A 56 0.10 9.74 9.98
N TYR A 57 0.20 9.60 11.30
CA TYR A 57 0.77 10.62 12.17
C TYR A 57 1.60 10.02 13.33
N PHE A 58 2.50 10.85 13.84
CA PHE A 58 3.11 10.70 15.16
C PHE A 58 2.63 11.86 16.04
N GLY A 59 2.07 11.55 17.20
CA GLY A 59 1.57 12.53 18.16
C GLY A 59 2.62 12.91 19.20
N PHE A 60 2.53 14.13 19.74
CA PHE A 60 3.40 14.59 20.82
C PHE A 60 3.24 13.81 22.14
N ASN A 61 2.17 13.01 22.25
CA ASN A 61 1.89 12.13 23.38
C ASN A 61 2.49 10.72 23.21
N GLY A 62 3.28 10.48 22.15
CA GLY A 62 3.88 9.18 21.84
C GLY A 62 2.97 8.22 21.06
N ASN A 63 1.73 8.60 20.76
CA ASN A 63 0.84 7.78 19.94
C ASN A 63 1.21 7.87 18.46
N MET A 64 0.94 6.80 17.72
CA MET A 64 1.05 6.76 16.27
C MET A 64 -0.13 5.99 15.67
N ASP A 65 -0.54 6.36 14.47
CA ASP A 65 -1.46 5.56 13.66
C ASP A 65 -1.14 5.76 12.18
N PHE A 66 -1.06 4.65 11.44
CA PHE A 66 -0.66 4.62 10.03
C PHE A 66 -1.46 3.59 9.27
N CYS A 67 -1.96 3.98 8.09
CA CYS A 67 -2.54 3.06 7.12
C CYS A 67 -1.56 2.83 5.96
N ILE A 68 -1.66 1.65 5.34
CA ILE A 68 -0.90 1.33 4.12
C ILE A 68 -1.57 2.05 2.95
N THR A 69 -0.78 2.70 2.11
CA THR A 69 -1.22 3.41 0.90
C THR A 69 -1.52 2.43 -0.25
N ILE A 70 -2.60 1.69 -0.07
CA ILE A 70 -3.28 0.90 -1.09
C ILE A 70 -4.63 1.53 -1.40
N ARG A 71 -5.16 1.32 -2.61
CA ARG A 71 -6.36 2.03 -3.11
C ARG A 71 -6.20 3.56 -3.06
N THR A 72 -4.97 4.02 -3.32
CA THR A 72 -4.59 5.44 -3.30
C THR A 72 -4.34 5.91 -4.73
N ILE A 73 -4.77 7.12 -5.03
CA ILE A 73 -4.48 7.82 -6.29
C ILE A 73 -3.43 8.89 -5.97
N SER A 74 -2.27 8.83 -6.62
CA SER A 74 -1.23 9.86 -6.46
C SER A 74 -1.26 10.83 -7.64
N ILE A 75 -1.07 12.12 -7.34
CA ILE A 75 -1.05 13.19 -8.33
C ILE A 75 0.30 13.87 -8.24
N VAL A 76 1.07 13.81 -9.32
CA VAL A 76 2.37 14.49 -9.44
C VAL A 76 2.41 15.17 -10.80
N GLU A 77 2.71 16.47 -10.83
CA GLU A 77 2.83 17.24 -12.08
C GLU A 77 1.64 17.04 -13.04
N ASN A 78 0.43 17.11 -12.50
CA ASN A 78 -0.83 16.92 -13.24
C ASN A 78 -1.02 15.51 -13.84
N LYS A 79 -0.24 14.52 -13.40
CA LYS A 79 -0.40 13.10 -13.76
C LYS A 79 -0.97 12.31 -12.59
N LEU A 80 -2.11 11.67 -12.83
CA LEU A 80 -2.73 10.71 -11.92
C LEU A 80 -2.09 9.33 -12.10
N SER A 81 -1.60 8.73 -11.02
CA SER A 81 -1.07 7.36 -11.01
C SER A 81 -1.89 6.49 -10.05
N ILE A 82 -2.22 5.29 -10.52
CA ILE A 82 -2.93 4.26 -9.76
C ILE A 82 -2.08 3.00 -9.83
N GLN A 83 -1.54 2.58 -8.70
CA GLN A 83 -0.77 1.35 -8.62
C GLN A 83 -1.54 0.29 -7.83
N VAL A 84 -1.53 -0.93 -8.34
CA VAL A 84 -2.25 -2.09 -7.79
C VAL A 84 -1.38 -3.32 -7.90
N GLY A 85 -1.63 -4.29 -7.02
CA GLY A 85 -0.90 -5.55 -6.99
C GLY A 85 -1.74 -6.68 -6.42
N ALA A 86 -1.18 -7.89 -6.50
CA ALA A 86 -1.73 -9.11 -5.95
C ALA A 86 -0.62 -9.87 -5.22
N GLY A 87 -1.01 -10.66 -4.21
CA GLY A 87 -0.07 -11.52 -3.50
C GLY A 87 0.11 -12.82 -4.29
N ILE A 88 1.33 -13.12 -4.71
CA ILE A 88 1.62 -14.33 -5.48
C ILE A 88 2.04 -15.45 -4.54
N VAL A 89 1.34 -16.59 -4.63
CA VAL A 89 1.68 -17.83 -3.91
C VAL A 89 1.91 -18.97 -4.92
N TYR A 90 2.32 -20.13 -4.44
CA TYR A 90 2.62 -21.29 -5.28
C TYR A 90 1.45 -21.68 -6.20
N ASP A 91 0.22 -21.66 -5.68
CA ASP A 91 -0.98 -22.05 -6.41
C ASP A 91 -1.64 -20.89 -7.20
N SER A 92 -0.98 -19.74 -7.29
CA SER A 92 -1.51 -18.58 -8.01
C SER A 92 -1.64 -18.85 -9.50
N SER A 93 -2.74 -18.38 -10.09
CA SER A 93 -2.94 -18.42 -11.54
C SER A 93 -2.68 -17.03 -12.12
N PRO A 94 -1.71 -16.84 -13.04
CA PRO A 94 -1.37 -15.53 -13.58
C PRO A 94 -2.58 -14.72 -14.08
N ARG A 95 -3.51 -15.40 -14.76
CA ARG A 95 -4.74 -14.78 -15.27
C ARG A 95 -5.66 -14.30 -14.15
N LYS A 96 -5.81 -15.08 -13.07
CA LYS A 96 -6.67 -14.71 -11.94
C LYS A 96 -6.08 -13.52 -11.17
N GLU A 97 -4.77 -13.53 -10.93
CA GLU A 97 -4.08 -12.44 -10.23
C GLU A 97 -4.18 -11.12 -11.01
N TYR A 98 -3.99 -11.17 -12.33
CA TYR A 98 -4.18 -10.00 -13.19
C TYR A 98 -5.63 -9.46 -13.14
N GLN A 99 -6.63 -10.35 -13.16
CA GLN A 99 -8.02 -9.92 -13.01
C GLN A 99 -8.29 -9.31 -11.63
N GLU A 100 -7.64 -9.80 -10.57
CA GLU A 100 -7.74 -9.22 -9.24
C GLU A 100 -7.17 -7.80 -9.20
N THR A 101 -6.01 -7.55 -9.80
CA THR A 101 -5.44 -6.19 -9.83
C THR A 101 -6.35 -5.21 -10.56
N LEU A 102 -6.95 -5.62 -11.69
CA LEU A 102 -7.95 -4.81 -12.40
C LEU A 102 -9.18 -4.50 -11.53
N LYS A 103 -9.71 -5.48 -10.79
CA LYS A 103 -10.82 -5.27 -9.85
C LYS A 103 -10.44 -4.31 -8.71
N LYS A 104 -9.19 -4.36 -8.24
CA LYS A 104 -8.68 -3.40 -7.25
C LYS A 104 -8.59 -1.98 -7.82
N ALA A 105 -8.19 -1.86 -9.08
CA ALA A 105 -8.08 -0.57 -9.76
C ALA A 105 -9.45 0.05 -10.07
N ALA A 106 -10.44 -0.76 -10.43
CA ALA A 106 -11.76 -0.33 -10.89
C ALA A 106 -12.46 0.67 -9.96
N ALA A 107 -12.32 0.51 -8.63
CA ALA A 107 -12.91 1.43 -7.67
C ALA A 107 -12.35 2.86 -7.78
N MET A 108 -11.04 3.00 -8.02
CA MET A 108 -10.38 4.29 -8.18
C MET A 108 -10.70 4.92 -9.53
N PHE A 109 -10.74 4.13 -10.61
CA PHE A 109 -11.20 4.61 -11.91
C PHE A 109 -12.64 5.15 -11.84
N LYS A 110 -13.55 4.42 -11.19
CA LYS A 110 -14.92 4.88 -10.97
C LYS A 110 -15.00 6.18 -10.15
N ALA A 111 -14.12 6.36 -9.17
CA ALA A 111 -14.05 7.60 -8.41
C ALA A 111 -13.61 8.79 -9.29
N ILE A 112 -12.63 8.58 -10.18
CA ILE A 112 -12.19 9.59 -11.15
C ILE A 112 -13.32 9.94 -12.13
N GLU A 113 -14.01 8.94 -12.69
CA GLU A 113 -15.14 9.16 -13.61
C GLU A 113 -16.25 9.99 -12.96
N ARG A 114 -16.64 9.65 -11.74
CA ARG A 114 -17.65 10.43 -10.99
C ARG A 114 -17.22 11.87 -10.76
N SER A 115 -15.96 12.09 -10.39
CA SER A 115 -15.43 13.44 -10.18
C SER A 115 -15.49 14.29 -11.44
N LYS A 116 -15.33 13.71 -12.63
CA LYS A 116 -15.46 14.45 -13.90
C LYS A 116 -16.90 14.85 -14.17
N ASN A 117 -17.85 13.93 -13.99
CA ASN A 117 -19.27 14.21 -14.26
C ASN A 117 -19.83 15.29 -13.30
N ASP A 118 -19.42 15.27 -12.02
CA ASP A 118 -19.79 16.32 -11.06
C ASP A 118 -19.18 17.70 -11.39
N SER A 119 -18.17 17.75 -12.28
CA SER A 119 -17.55 18.99 -12.76
C SER A 119 -18.30 19.62 -13.93
N ASP A 120 -18.95 18.80 -14.77
CA ASP A 120 -19.74 19.25 -15.93
C ASP A 120 -21.16 19.72 -15.53
N ASP A 121 -21.62 19.34 -14.33
CA ASP A 121 -22.92 19.76 -13.75
C ASP A 121 -22.83 21.08 -12.92
N ARG A 122 -21.66 21.74 -12.87
CA ARG A 122 -21.46 23.04 -12.20
C ARG A 122 -21.01 24.11 -13.18
#